data_AF-A0A550CV52-F1
#
_entry.id   AF-A0A550CV52-F1
#
_cell.length_a   1.000
_cell.length_b   1.000
_cell.length_c   1.000
_cell.angle_alpha   90.00
_cell.angle_beta   90.00
_cell.angle_gamma   90.00
#
_symmetry.space_group_name_H-M   'P 1'
#
loop_
_entity.id
_entity.type
_entity.pdbx_description
1 polymer ?
#
loop_
_entity_poly.entity_id
_entity_poly.type
_entity_poly.pdbx_seq_one_letter_code
_entity_poly.pdbx_strand_id
1 'polypeptide(L)'
;MGNRKSNKRETMTNYDMSKPWTKPRQSESHRLRERTAMQSAYSFQSYGIEPATSSIAFSPIYPAAFVNFTTQSVSPEKLRNKISELRDDEDGAYYGIVATVTKPGATTMPATVHAQRLLSFVLHADKIDEATRLQMAALLNAMQARDLVSVEISLAGRSIGYIESAVFRLLNPKLPVGSHTLTHVSLCMSFASKKGLRTYLTSMSASYLVSLELQTNVDVKPIVLEALSSGHMLPRLQYLCLRKIKGLTPRELLDALRLRHDNGRTNPLHAEIDKDIDDDICKDTRGLPIKLEKACIRMKFH
;
A
#
# COMPACT_ATOMS: atom_id res chain seq x y z
N MET A 1 -80.35 -31.28 43.10
CA MET A 1 -81.05 -30.10 43.64
C MET A 1 -80.08 -29.29 44.48
N GLY A 2 -79.85 -28.01 44.13
CA GLY A 2 -79.19 -26.98 44.95
C GLY A 2 -77.71 -27.22 45.29
N ASN A 3 -76.81 -26.24 45.41
CA ASN A 3 -77.00 -24.81 45.43
C ASN A 3 -75.66 -24.10 45.09
N ARG A 4 -75.83 -22.84 44.72
CA ARG A 4 -74.90 -21.87 44.12
C ARG A 4 -74.03 -21.13 45.16
N LYS A 5 -72.95 -20.51 44.64
CA LYS A 5 -72.18 -19.33 45.13
C LYS A 5 -71.01 -19.57 46.11
N SER A 6 -69.81 -19.13 45.72
CA SER A 6 -69.33 -17.77 46.05
C SER A 6 -68.01 -17.43 45.35
N ASN A 7 -67.99 -16.27 44.69
CA ASN A 7 -66.80 -15.56 44.21
C ASN A 7 -65.79 -15.33 45.34
N LYS A 8 -64.52 -15.65 45.11
CA LYS A 8 -63.40 -14.98 45.77
C LYS A 8 -62.49 -14.38 44.69
N ARG A 9 -62.50 -13.04 44.61
CA ARG A 9 -61.48 -12.26 43.93
C ARG A 9 -60.17 -12.50 44.66
N GLU A 10 -59.21 -13.12 44.00
CA GLU A 10 -57.83 -13.15 44.47
C GLU A 10 -57.20 -11.77 44.26
N THR A 11 -56.67 -11.27 45.36
CA THR A 11 -55.91 -10.05 45.54
C THR A 11 -54.67 -10.01 44.65
N MET A 12 -54.54 -8.92 43.90
CA MET A 12 -53.39 -8.55 43.10
C MET A 12 -52.16 -8.38 44.02
N THR A 13 -51.20 -9.29 43.92
CA THR A 13 -49.92 -9.23 44.64
C THR A 13 -49.08 -8.11 44.05
N ASN A 14 -48.82 -7.05 44.82
CA ASN A 14 -47.86 -6.01 44.46
C ASN A 14 -46.47 -6.63 44.28
N TYR A 15 -45.90 -6.49 43.08
CA TYR A 15 -44.49 -6.78 42.84
C TYR A 15 -43.66 -5.61 43.36
N ASP A 16 -42.97 -5.84 44.47
CA ASP A 16 -41.95 -4.92 44.98
C ASP A 16 -40.77 -4.94 43.99
N MET A 17 -40.59 -3.84 43.26
CA MET A 17 -39.51 -3.69 42.27
C MET A 17 -38.17 -3.70 43.01
N SER A 18 -37.41 -4.77 42.84
CA SER A 18 -36.05 -4.89 43.33
C SER A 18 -35.16 -3.77 42.78
N LYS A 19 -34.24 -3.32 43.63
CA LYS A 19 -33.31 -2.19 43.44
C LYS A 19 -32.79 -2.05 42.01
N PRO A 20 -32.63 -0.82 41.49
CA PRO A 20 -32.12 -0.58 40.14
C PRO A 20 -30.78 -1.29 39.95
N TRP A 21 -30.72 -2.16 38.94
CA TRP A 21 -29.51 -2.87 38.56
C TRP A 21 -28.47 -1.87 38.04
N THR A 22 -27.50 -1.51 38.87
CA THR A 22 -26.33 -0.74 38.45
C THR A 22 -25.37 -1.68 37.73
N LYS A 23 -25.20 -1.47 36.41
CA LYS A 23 -24.18 -2.18 35.62
C LYS A 23 -22.83 -2.08 36.36
N PRO A 24 -22.10 -3.20 36.56
CA PRO A 24 -20.76 -3.14 37.09
C PRO A 24 -19.92 -2.17 36.25
N ARG A 25 -19.19 -1.25 36.90
CA ARG A 25 -18.23 -0.38 36.22
C ARG A 25 -17.19 -1.27 35.54
N GLN A 26 -17.32 -1.48 34.22
CA GLN A 26 -16.28 -2.11 33.43
C GLN A 26 -15.00 -1.30 33.59
N SER A 27 -13.91 -1.94 34.00
CA SER A 27 -12.59 -1.31 34.06
C SER A 27 -12.17 -0.85 32.67
N GLU A 28 -11.36 0.21 32.57
CA GLU A 28 -10.80 0.66 31.29
C GLU A 28 -10.05 -0.45 30.56
N SER A 29 -9.41 -1.36 31.32
CA SER A 29 -8.75 -2.55 30.76
C SER A 29 -9.73 -3.52 30.09
N HIS A 30 -10.95 -3.68 30.61
CA HIS A 30 -11.97 -4.52 30.00
C HIS A 30 -12.56 -3.86 28.75
N ARG A 31 -12.78 -2.54 28.78
CA ARG A 31 -13.20 -1.77 27.61
C ARG A 31 -12.15 -1.77 26.51
N LEU A 32 -10.87 -1.65 26.85
CA LEU A 32 -9.78 -1.74 25.88
C LEU A 32 -9.71 -3.14 25.26
N ARG A 33 -9.84 -4.20 26.07
CA ARG A 33 -9.92 -5.58 25.55
C ARG A 33 -11.14 -5.82 24.67
N GLU A 34 -12.32 -5.33 25.04
CA GLU A 34 -13.52 -5.39 24.19
C GLU A 34 -13.33 -4.60 22.89
N ARG A 35 -12.72 -3.42 22.93
CA ARG A 35 -12.45 -2.61 21.74
C ARG A 35 -11.45 -3.30 20.80
N THR A 36 -10.38 -3.86 21.34
CA THR A 36 -9.40 -4.65 20.60
C THR A 36 -10.02 -5.95 20.06
N ALA A 37 -10.89 -6.60 20.84
CA ALA A 37 -11.63 -7.79 20.41
C ALA A 37 -12.61 -7.46 19.27
N MET A 38 -13.37 -6.35 19.37
CA MET A 38 -14.26 -5.89 18.31
C MET A 38 -13.50 -5.44 17.06
N GLN A 39 -12.37 -4.74 17.20
CA GLN A 39 -11.52 -4.36 16.07
C GLN A 39 -10.88 -5.58 15.37
N SER A 40 -10.61 -6.66 16.10
CA SER A 40 -10.11 -7.90 15.51
C SER A 40 -11.20 -8.78 14.88
N ALA A 41 -12.46 -8.61 15.31
CA ALA A 41 -13.62 -9.36 14.81
C ALA A 41 -14.25 -8.76 13.54
N TYR A 42 -14.21 -7.44 13.36
CA TYR A 42 -14.70 -6.79 12.15
C TYR A 42 -13.58 -6.57 11.13
N SER A 43 -13.47 -7.47 10.15
CA SER A 43 -12.82 -7.10 8.89
C SER A 43 -13.75 -6.14 8.16
N PHE A 44 -13.53 -4.84 8.31
CA PHE A 44 -14.21 -3.85 7.49
C PHE A 44 -13.76 -4.06 6.04
N GLN A 45 -14.72 -4.49 5.22
CA GLN A 45 -14.62 -4.49 3.76
C GLN A 45 -15.44 -3.32 3.26
N SER A 46 -14.78 -2.38 2.60
CA SER A 46 -15.46 -1.33 1.84
C SER A 46 -15.00 -1.42 0.38
N TYR A 47 -15.81 -0.87 -0.52
CA TYR A 47 -15.45 -0.73 -1.91
C TYR A 47 -15.81 0.66 -2.40
N GLY A 48 -15.04 1.16 -3.36
CA GLY A 48 -15.31 2.41 -4.09
C GLY A 48 -15.07 2.20 -5.57
N ILE A 49 -15.71 3.02 -6.41
CA ILE A 49 -15.42 3.04 -7.84
C ILE A 49 -14.38 4.13 -8.08
N GLU A 50 -13.27 3.73 -8.69
CA GLU A 50 -12.22 4.65 -9.12
C GLU A 50 -12.37 4.93 -10.62
N PRO A 51 -12.39 6.20 -11.04
CA PRO A 51 -12.49 6.53 -12.45
C PRO A 51 -11.22 6.12 -13.21
N ALA A 52 -11.36 5.85 -14.51
CA ALA A 52 -10.22 5.59 -15.40
C ALA A 52 -9.28 6.81 -15.53
N THR A 53 -9.84 8.00 -15.30
CA THR A 53 -9.21 9.29 -15.54
C THR A 53 -8.40 9.75 -14.33
N SER A 54 -7.25 10.36 -14.62
CA SER A 54 -6.41 11.01 -13.61
C SER A 54 -7.13 12.19 -12.94
N SER A 55 -7.07 12.26 -11.61
CA SER A 55 -7.61 13.38 -10.82
C SER A 55 -6.59 14.49 -10.55
N ILE A 56 -5.28 14.20 -10.67
CA ILE A 56 -4.18 15.11 -10.34
C ILE A 56 -3.04 14.89 -11.33
N ALA A 57 -2.26 15.94 -11.64
CA ALA A 57 -1.02 15.82 -12.39
C ALA A 57 -0.16 14.65 -11.86
N PHE A 58 0.29 13.76 -12.76
CA PHE A 58 1.08 12.56 -12.47
C PHE A 58 0.38 11.42 -11.71
N SER A 59 -0.96 11.38 -11.67
CA SER A 59 -1.67 10.19 -11.18
C SER A 59 -1.63 9.05 -12.20
N PRO A 60 -1.79 7.79 -11.75
CA PRO A 60 -1.93 6.66 -12.67
C PRO A 60 -3.08 6.88 -13.65
N ILE A 61 -2.84 6.53 -14.91
CA ILE A 61 -3.88 6.46 -15.94
C ILE A 61 -4.25 4.98 -16.08
N TYR A 62 -5.51 4.67 -15.80
CA TYR A 62 -6.01 3.30 -15.84
C TYR A 62 -6.69 3.03 -17.19
N PRO A 63 -6.62 1.79 -17.71
CA PRO A 63 -7.27 1.43 -18.97
C PRO A 63 -8.80 1.53 -18.91
N ALA A 64 -9.40 1.41 -17.71
CA ALA A 64 -10.82 1.53 -17.47
C ALA A 64 -11.10 1.91 -16.01
N ALA A 65 -12.35 2.26 -15.71
CA ALA A 65 -12.81 2.40 -14.33
C ALA A 65 -12.74 1.04 -13.62
N PHE A 66 -12.47 1.06 -12.32
CA PHE A 66 -12.27 -0.17 -11.55
C PHE A 66 -12.86 -0.07 -10.15
N VAL A 67 -13.16 -1.21 -9.56
CA VAL A 67 -13.66 -1.30 -8.18
C VAL A 67 -12.48 -1.49 -7.24
N ASN A 68 -12.26 -0.56 -6.32
CA ASN A 68 -11.18 -0.61 -5.36
C ASN A 68 -11.68 -1.18 -4.03
N PHE A 69 -11.22 -2.37 -3.67
CA PHE A 69 -11.60 -3.08 -2.45
C PHE A 69 -10.64 -2.76 -1.31
N THR A 70 -11.16 -2.18 -0.24
CA THR A 70 -10.37 -1.92 0.98
C THR A 70 -10.67 -2.98 2.02
N THR A 71 -9.63 -3.66 2.50
CA THR A 71 -9.75 -4.64 3.58
C THR A 71 -8.75 -4.39 4.69
N GLN A 72 -9.25 -4.21 5.90
CA GLN A 72 -8.43 -3.99 7.09
C GLN A 72 -8.21 -5.30 7.87
N SER A 73 -7.04 -5.39 8.51
CA SER A 73 -6.68 -6.50 9.41
C SER A 73 -6.83 -7.90 8.80
N VAL A 74 -6.31 -8.08 7.58
CA VAL A 74 -6.38 -9.34 6.83
C VAL A 74 -5.14 -10.20 6.99
N SER A 75 -5.31 -11.50 6.74
CA SER A 75 -4.19 -12.40 6.50
C SER A 75 -3.82 -12.45 5.01
N PRO A 76 -2.57 -12.81 4.66
CA PRO A 76 -2.20 -13.06 3.27
C PRO A 76 -3.10 -14.10 2.58
N GLU A 77 -3.57 -15.09 3.32
CA GLU A 77 -4.54 -16.08 2.83
C GLU A 77 -5.89 -15.47 2.44
N LYS A 78 -6.45 -14.59 3.28
CA LYS A 78 -7.71 -13.91 2.95
C LYS A 78 -7.55 -13.02 1.72
N LEU A 79 -6.40 -12.35 1.61
CA LEU A 79 -6.07 -11.54 0.43
C LEU A 79 -5.98 -12.40 -0.83
N ARG A 80 -5.31 -13.56 -0.77
CA ARG A 80 -5.29 -14.57 -1.85
C ARG A 80 -6.71 -14.96 -2.24
N ASN A 81 -7.55 -15.34 -1.28
CA ASN A 81 -8.92 -15.77 -1.55
C ASN A 81 -9.72 -14.67 -2.25
N LYS A 82 -9.57 -13.42 -1.81
CA LYS A 82 -10.24 -12.30 -2.45
C LYS A 82 -9.76 -12.06 -3.89
N ILE A 83 -8.45 -12.21 -4.15
CA ILE A 83 -7.91 -12.13 -5.51
C ILE A 83 -8.50 -13.25 -6.39
N SER A 84 -8.57 -14.48 -5.89
CA SER A 84 -9.17 -15.59 -6.64
C SER A 84 -10.65 -15.38 -6.90
N GLU A 85 -11.42 -14.92 -5.91
CA GLU A 85 -12.84 -14.59 -6.03
C GLU A 85 -13.08 -13.55 -7.12
N LEU A 86 -12.31 -12.45 -7.11
CA LEU A 86 -12.42 -11.37 -8.10
C LEU A 86 -11.91 -11.79 -9.49
N ARG A 87 -11.03 -12.79 -9.57
CA ARG A 87 -10.58 -13.36 -10.84
C ARG A 87 -11.68 -14.24 -11.46
N ASP A 88 -12.33 -15.07 -10.66
CA ASP A 88 -13.31 -16.06 -11.15
C ASP A 88 -14.66 -15.45 -11.52
N ASP A 89 -14.85 -14.16 -11.27
CA ASP A 89 -16.00 -13.39 -11.75
C ASP A 89 -15.94 -13.22 -13.28
N GLU A 90 -16.75 -13.99 -14.02
CA GLU A 90 -16.77 -14.04 -15.49
C GLU A 90 -17.07 -12.67 -16.12
N ASP A 91 -17.96 -11.88 -15.49
CA ASP A 91 -18.30 -10.51 -15.88
C ASP A 91 -17.48 -9.45 -15.12
N GLY A 92 -16.46 -9.90 -14.38
CA GLY A 92 -15.73 -9.06 -13.44
C GLY A 92 -15.08 -7.84 -14.09
N ALA A 93 -15.33 -6.68 -13.49
CA ALA A 93 -14.65 -5.45 -13.82
C ALA A 93 -13.16 -5.51 -13.43
N TYR A 94 -12.39 -4.55 -13.93
CA TYR A 94 -11.09 -4.25 -13.33
C TYR A 94 -11.23 -3.95 -11.84
N TYR A 95 -10.21 -4.30 -11.07
CA TYR A 95 -10.24 -4.11 -9.63
C TYR A 95 -8.91 -3.63 -9.05
N GLY A 96 -9.01 -3.03 -7.86
CA GLY A 96 -7.89 -2.65 -7.01
C GLY A 96 -8.05 -3.24 -5.62
N ILE A 97 -6.95 -3.39 -4.91
CA ILE A 97 -6.96 -3.88 -3.53
C ILE A 97 -6.12 -2.95 -2.65
N VAL A 98 -6.73 -2.47 -1.57
CA VAL A 98 -6.06 -1.82 -0.45
C VAL A 98 -6.14 -2.77 0.75
N ALA A 99 -5.00 -3.28 1.20
CA ALA A 99 -4.95 -4.28 2.25
C ALA A 99 -4.04 -3.86 3.41
N THR A 100 -4.55 -3.95 4.64
CA THR A 100 -3.73 -3.87 5.85
C THR A 100 -3.56 -5.27 6.43
N VAL A 101 -2.35 -5.82 6.36
CA VAL A 101 -2.03 -7.17 6.84
C VAL A 101 -1.53 -7.11 8.27
N THR A 102 -2.17 -7.89 9.16
CA THR A 102 -1.86 -7.87 10.61
C THR A 102 -1.62 -9.24 11.22
N LYS A 103 -1.98 -10.34 10.55
CA LYS A 103 -1.91 -11.69 11.11
C LYS A 103 -1.61 -12.74 10.03
N PRO A 104 -1.05 -13.91 10.41
CA PRO A 104 -0.87 -14.99 9.47
C PRO A 104 -2.21 -15.65 9.13
N GLY A 105 -2.26 -16.33 7.99
CA GLY A 105 -3.31 -17.26 7.61
C GLY A 105 -3.04 -18.66 8.17
N ALA A 106 -4.01 -19.54 7.99
CA ALA A 106 -3.94 -20.94 8.42
C ALA A 106 -3.33 -21.85 7.34
N THR A 107 -3.43 -21.48 6.07
CA THR A 107 -3.01 -22.34 4.95
C THR A 107 -1.72 -21.91 4.26
N THR A 108 -1.09 -22.87 3.59
CA THR A 108 0.05 -22.63 2.70
C THR A 108 -0.39 -21.85 1.45
N MET A 109 0.53 -21.05 0.89
CA MET A 109 0.27 -20.32 -0.35
C MET A 109 0.44 -21.25 -1.56
N PRO A 110 -0.44 -21.17 -2.57
CA PRO A 110 -0.25 -21.91 -3.82
C PRO A 110 0.99 -21.42 -4.57
N ALA A 111 1.49 -22.23 -5.50
CA ALA A 111 2.64 -21.87 -6.33
C ALA A 111 2.37 -20.65 -7.23
N THR A 112 1.10 -20.40 -7.59
CA THR A 112 0.71 -19.29 -8.45
C THR A 112 -0.65 -18.74 -8.04
N VAL A 113 -0.78 -17.42 -8.06
CA VAL A 113 -2.01 -16.66 -7.83
C VAL A 113 -2.20 -15.74 -9.03
N HIS A 114 -3.09 -16.13 -9.95
CA HIS A 114 -3.43 -15.29 -11.08
C HIS A 114 -4.28 -14.10 -10.61
N ALA A 115 -3.80 -12.88 -10.84
CA ALA A 115 -4.48 -11.63 -10.51
C ALA A 115 -4.74 -10.83 -11.79
N GLN A 116 -5.46 -11.45 -12.73
CA GLN A 116 -5.88 -10.79 -13.97
C GLN A 116 -6.82 -9.64 -13.63
N ARG A 117 -6.78 -8.54 -14.38
CA ARG A 117 -7.58 -7.33 -14.13
C ARG A 117 -7.26 -6.57 -12.83
N LEU A 118 -6.26 -6.98 -12.06
CA LEU A 118 -5.77 -6.20 -10.92
C LEU A 118 -4.96 -5.00 -11.42
N LEU A 119 -5.50 -3.79 -11.27
CA LEU A 119 -4.89 -2.54 -11.73
C LEU A 119 -4.10 -1.80 -10.64
N SER A 120 -4.55 -1.88 -9.39
CA SER A 120 -3.96 -1.14 -8.26
C SER A 120 -3.79 -2.05 -7.06
N PHE A 121 -2.59 -2.09 -6.48
CA PHE A 121 -2.29 -2.90 -5.31
C PHE A 121 -1.60 -2.08 -4.22
N VAL A 122 -2.32 -1.84 -3.14
CA VAL A 122 -1.85 -1.12 -1.96
C VAL A 122 -1.76 -2.11 -0.79
N LEU A 123 -0.59 -2.22 -0.20
CA LEU A 123 -0.30 -3.15 0.89
C LEU A 123 0.38 -2.41 2.05
N HIS A 124 -0.29 -2.43 3.20
CA HIS A 124 0.24 -1.90 4.44
C HIS A 124 0.47 -3.06 5.42
N ALA A 125 1.66 -3.12 5.99
CA ALA A 125 1.97 -4.02 7.09
C ALA A 125 2.82 -3.29 8.13
N ASP A 126 2.32 -3.25 9.36
CA ASP A 126 3.04 -2.69 10.51
C ASP A 126 3.18 -3.74 11.61
N LYS A 127 4.38 -3.84 12.19
CA LYS A 127 4.71 -4.76 13.29
C LYS A 127 4.24 -6.21 13.10
N ILE A 128 4.29 -6.72 11.87
CA ILE A 128 3.94 -8.12 11.57
C ILE A 128 5.04 -9.10 12.03
N ASP A 129 4.60 -10.26 12.53
CA ASP A 129 5.46 -11.37 12.95
C ASP A 129 6.13 -12.09 11.76
N GLU A 130 7.05 -13.01 12.05
CA GLU A 130 7.79 -13.74 11.03
C GLU A 130 6.89 -14.64 10.16
N ALA A 131 5.91 -15.33 10.77
CA ALA A 131 4.98 -16.19 10.05
C ALA A 131 4.16 -15.40 9.00
N THR A 132 3.67 -14.22 9.38
CA THR A 132 2.96 -13.31 8.49
C THR A 132 3.84 -12.81 7.36
N ARG A 133 5.11 -12.47 7.65
CA ARG A 133 6.08 -12.04 6.63
C ARG A 133 6.36 -13.15 5.61
N LEU A 134 6.54 -14.38 6.07
CA LEU A 134 6.78 -15.53 5.20
C LEU A 134 5.59 -15.78 4.27
N GLN A 135 4.36 -15.78 4.81
CA GLN A 135 3.17 -15.94 3.99
C GLN A 135 2.96 -14.77 3.02
N MET A 136 3.25 -13.54 3.45
CA MET A 136 3.17 -12.36 2.59
C MET A 136 4.21 -12.44 1.45
N ALA A 137 5.45 -12.81 1.75
CA ALA A 137 6.46 -13.04 0.73
C ALA A 137 6.06 -14.17 -0.24
N ALA A 138 5.45 -15.24 0.27
CA ALA A 138 4.94 -16.32 -0.56
C ALA A 138 3.81 -15.85 -1.49
N LEU A 139 2.86 -15.05 -0.98
CA LEU A 139 1.79 -14.44 -1.79
C LEU A 139 2.36 -13.54 -2.88
N LEU A 140 3.25 -12.61 -2.53
CA LEU A 140 3.86 -11.68 -3.49
C LEU A 140 4.66 -12.43 -4.58
N ASN A 141 5.35 -13.51 -4.22
CA ASN A 141 6.07 -14.34 -5.18
C ASN A 141 5.15 -15.15 -6.11
N ALA A 142 3.99 -15.59 -5.62
CA ALA A 142 3.03 -16.37 -6.39
C ALA A 142 2.16 -15.49 -7.30
N MET A 143 2.01 -14.21 -6.98
CA MET A 143 1.13 -13.29 -7.67
C MET A 143 1.58 -12.98 -9.10
N GLN A 144 0.68 -13.19 -10.06
CA GLN A 144 0.84 -12.82 -11.46
C GLN A 144 -0.20 -11.75 -11.82
N ALA A 145 0.19 -10.49 -11.66
CA ALA A 145 -0.66 -9.33 -11.93
C ALA A 145 -0.15 -8.61 -13.20
N ARG A 146 -0.61 -9.07 -14.38
CA ARG A 146 -0.11 -8.56 -15.67
C ARG A 146 -0.62 -7.16 -16.01
N ASP A 147 -1.78 -6.80 -15.48
CA ASP A 147 -2.47 -5.54 -15.76
C ASP A 147 -2.15 -4.45 -14.72
N LEU A 148 -1.20 -4.72 -13.83
CA LEU A 148 -0.91 -3.88 -12.67
C LEU A 148 -0.30 -2.54 -13.09
N VAL A 149 -1.02 -1.46 -12.84
CA VAL A 149 -0.62 -0.07 -13.20
C VAL A 149 0.06 0.63 -12.02
N SER A 150 -0.43 0.39 -10.80
CA SER A 150 0.01 1.07 -9.59
C SER A 150 0.28 0.10 -8.45
N VAL A 151 1.40 0.30 -7.75
CA VAL A 151 1.75 -0.44 -6.53
C VAL A 151 2.17 0.51 -5.43
N GLU A 152 1.57 0.35 -4.25
CA GLU A 152 2.03 0.97 -3.02
C GLU A 152 2.29 -0.09 -1.96
N ILE A 153 3.50 -0.14 -1.41
CA ILE A 153 3.88 -1.11 -0.39
C ILE A 153 4.54 -0.38 0.77
N SER A 154 3.90 -0.43 1.94
CA SER A 154 4.41 0.10 3.20
C SER A 154 4.67 -1.03 4.17
N LEU A 155 5.96 -1.38 4.36
CA LEU A 155 6.41 -2.39 5.31
C LEU A 155 7.20 -1.71 6.43
N ALA A 156 6.56 -1.55 7.59
CA ALA A 156 7.22 -0.97 8.75
C ALA A 156 8.04 -2.01 9.53
N GLY A 157 9.08 -1.53 10.21
CA GLY A 157 10.02 -2.35 10.96
C GLY A 157 11.25 -2.77 10.16
N ARG A 158 12.00 -3.73 10.70
CA ARG A 158 13.22 -4.25 10.07
C ARG A 158 12.83 -5.09 8.85
N SER A 159 13.21 -4.65 7.66
CA SER A 159 12.98 -5.42 6.45
C SER A 159 13.95 -6.61 6.34
N ILE A 160 13.51 -7.69 5.68
CA ILE A 160 14.26 -8.94 5.55
C ILE A 160 14.41 -9.26 4.06
N GLY A 161 15.59 -9.71 3.62
CA GLY A 161 15.91 -9.85 2.20
C GLY A 161 14.90 -10.68 1.38
N TYR A 162 14.29 -11.73 1.95
CA TYR A 162 13.33 -12.56 1.23
C TYR A 162 12.03 -11.83 0.89
N ILE A 163 11.54 -10.95 1.78
CA ILE A 163 10.30 -10.21 1.55
C ILE A 163 10.51 -9.11 0.52
N GLU A 164 11.67 -8.44 0.57
CA GLU A 164 12.03 -7.45 -0.44
C GLU A 164 12.22 -8.09 -1.81
N SER A 165 12.83 -9.29 -1.85
CA SER A 165 12.98 -10.05 -3.09
C SER A 165 11.62 -10.38 -3.70
N ALA A 166 10.62 -10.70 -2.87
CA ALA A 166 9.25 -10.93 -3.32
C ALA A 166 8.59 -9.65 -3.85
N VAL A 167 8.80 -8.51 -3.17
CA VAL A 167 8.37 -7.19 -3.66
C VAL A 167 8.99 -6.89 -5.03
N PHE A 168 10.31 -6.99 -5.17
CA PHE A 168 10.98 -6.71 -6.45
C PHE A 168 10.56 -7.69 -7.55
N ARG A 169 10.21 -8.94 -7.21
CA ARG A 169 9.66 -9.90 -8.17
C ARG A 169 8.28 -9.49 -8.66
N LEU A 170 7.42 -9.00 -7.78
CA LEU A 170 6.12 -8.44 -8.16
C LEU A 170 6.28 -7.23 -9.09
N LEU A 171 7.22 -6.33 -8.77
CA LEU A 171 7.46 -5.11 -9.55
C LEU A 171 8.19 -5.36 -10.87
N ASN A 172 8.89 -6.49 -11.01
CA ASN A 172 9.63 -6.86 -12.20
C ASN A 172 9.16 -8.23 -12.73
N PRO A 173 7.90 -8.34 -13.18
CA PRO A 173 7.37 -9.58 -13.71
C PRO A 173 8.10 -9.94 -15.02
N LYS A 174 8.29 -11.24 -15.27
CA LYS A 174 8.85 -11.72 -16.54
C LYS A 174 7.78 -11.64 -17.64
N LEU A 175 7.64 -10.46 -18.25
CA LEU A 175 6.70 -10.20 -19.33
C LEU A 175 7.41 -10.01 -20.67
N PRO A 176 6.73 -10.27 -21.80
CA PRO A 176 7.23 -9.88 -23.12
C PRO A 176 7.55 -8.39 -23.19
N VAL A 177 8.49 -8.03 -24.06
CA VAL A 177 8.85 -6.63 -24.31
C VAL A 177 7.60 -5.87 -24.78
N GLY A 178 7.33 -4.70 -24.18
CA GLY A 178 6.16 -3.87 -24.50
C GLY A 178 4.88 -4.22 -23.71
N SER A 179 4.86 -5.29 -22.92
CA SER A 179 3.68 -5.69 -22.12
C SER A 179 3.70 -5.16 -20.68
N HIS A 180 4.57 -4.20 -20.37
CA HIS A 180 4.69 -3.64 -19.02
C HIS A 180 3.67 -2.51 -18.82
N THR A 181 2.78 -2.69 -17.86
CA THR A 181 1.68 -1.77 -17.51
C THR A 181 1.98 -0.94 -16.26
N LEU A 182 2.93 -1.38 -15.44
CA LEU A 182 3.31 -0.74 -14.19
C LEU A 182 4.00 0.60 -14.45
N THR A 183 3.35 1.67 -14.00
CA THR A 183 3.82 3.05 -14.21
C THR A 183 4.05 3.79 -12.89
N HIS A 184 3.43 3.35 -11.80
CA HIS A 184 3.45 4.04 -10.51
C HIS A 184 3.88 3.09 -9.41
N VAL A 185 4.94 3.45 -8.69
CA VAL A 185 5.46 2.63 -7.58
C VAL A 185 5.77 3.51 -6.38
N SER A 186 5.21 3.14 -5.23
CA SER A 186 5.47 3.76 -3.94
C SER A 186 5.93 2.71 -2.94
N LEU A 187 7.16 2.86 -2.42
CA LEU A 187 7.75 1.91 -1.49
C LEU A 187 8.17 2.62 -0.20
N CYS A 188 7.55 2.24 0.91
CA CYS A 188 7.89 2.69 2.25
C CYS A 188 8.43 1.52 3.07
N MET A 189 9.76 1.30 3.05
CA MET A 189 10.42 0.15 3.66
C MET A 189 11.92 0.41 3.92
N SER A 190 12.59 -0.46 4.69
CA SER A 190 13.99 -0.24 5.10
C SER A 190 15.07 -0.77 4.13
N PHE A 191 14.72 -1.25 2.92
CA PHE A 191 15.65 -1.73 1.86
C PHE A 191 16.94 -2.42 2.35
N ALA A 192 16.82 -3.56 3.04
CA ALA A 192 17.94 -4.40 3.45
C ALA A 192 18.75 -4.93 2.24
N SER A 193 18.10 -5.19 1.12
CA SER A 193 18.66 -5.68 -0.14
C SER A 193 18.94 -4.53 -1.10
N LYS A 194 20.05 -3.83 -0.86
CA LYS A 194 20.59 -2.81 -1.77
C LYS A 194 20.75 -3.32 -3.20
N LYS A 195 21.20 -4.57 -3.35
CA LYS A 195 21.35 -5.24 -4.65
C LYS A 195 19.99 -5.41 -5.35
N GLY A 196 18.96 -5.85 -4.63
CA GLY A 196 17.61 -6.02 -5.17
C GLY A 196 17.03 -4.70 -5.68
N LEU A 197 17.17 -3.63 -4.89
CA LEU A 197 16.73 -2.28 -5.29
C LEU A 197 17.46 -1.81 -6.55
N ARG A 198 18.79 -1.97 -6.61
CA ARG A 198 19.58 -1.61 -7.80
C ARG A 198 19.10 -2.39 -9.01
N THR A 199 19.01 -3.72 -8.91
CA THR A 199 18.53 -4.59 -10.01
C THR A 199 17.14 -4.18 -10.49
N TYR A 200 16.24 -3.80 -9.58
CA TYR A 200 14.92 -3.32 -9.96
C TYR A 200 15.00 -1.97 -10.70
N LEU A 201 15.69 -0.97 -10.15
CA LEU A 201 15.79 0.36 -10.77
C LEU A 201 16.50 0.34 -12.13
N THR A 202 17.37 -0.64 -12.36
CA THR A 202 18.03 -0.86 -13.66
C THR A 202 17.25 -1.78 -14.60
N SER A 203 16.06 -2.26 -14.21
CA SER A 203 15.29 -3.25 -14.98
C SER A 203 14.49 -2.61 -16.10
N MET A 204 14.10 -3.43 -17.08
CA MET A 204 13.17 -3.02 -18.13
C MET A 204 11.85 -2.51 -17.53
N SER A 205 11.33 -3.16 -16.49
CA SER A 205 10.09 -2.74 -15.81
C SER A 205 10.19 -1.31 -15.25
N ALA A 206 11.30 -0.97 -14.60
CA ALA A 206 11.51 0.37 -14.06
C ALA A 206 11.56 1.45 -15.16
N SER A 207 11.95 1.09 -16.39
CA SER A 207 12.00 2.06 -17.49
C SER A 207 10.63 2.61 -17.92
N TYR A 208 9.54 1.91 -17.57
CA TYR A 208 8.17 2.32 -17.84
C TYR A 208 7.59 3.24 -16.76
N LEU A 209 8.28 3.40 -15.63
CA LEU A 209 7.79 4.20 -14.52
C LEU A 209 7.66 5.66 -14.91
N VAL A 210 6.48 6.20 -14.62
CA VAL A 210 6.15 7.62 -14.66
C VAL A 210 6.31 8.23 -13.28
N SER A 211 6.01 7.47 -12.22
CA SER A 211 6.06 7.91 -10.83
C SER A 211 6.81 6.92 -9.96
N LEU A 212 7.76 7.42 -9.16
CA LEU A 212 8.52 6.65 -8.19
C LEU A 212 8.56 7.38 -6.84
N GLU A 213 7.98 6.78 -5.81
CA GLU A 213 8.13 7.21 -4.43
C GLU A 213 8.95 6.21 -3.63
N LEU A 214 10.01 6.68 -2.97
CA LEU A 214 10.84 5.89 -2.07
C LEU A 214 10.89 6.57 -0.71
N GLN A 215 10.45 5.86 0.31
CA GLN A 215 10.59 6.27 1.70
C GLN A 215 11.38 5.22 2.47
N THR A 216 12.55 5.61 2.97
CA THR A 216 13.42 4.69 3.72
C THR A 216 14.35 5.42 4.65
N ASN A 217 14.75 4.80 5.76
CA ASN A 217 15.73 5.35 6.70
C ASN A 217 17.14 4.76 6.52
N VAL A 218 17.36 3.92 5.51
CA VAL A 218 18.67 3.37 5.19
C VAL A 218 19.37 4.16 4.10
N ASP A 219 20.68 3.97 3.98
CA ASP A 219 21.48 4.57 2.93
C ASP A 219 21.32 3.81 1.60
N VAL A 220 20.40 4.30 0.77
CA VAL A 220 20.22 3.90 -0.64
C VAL A 220 20.63 5.01 -1.61
N LYS A 221 21.21 6.11 -1.10
CA LYS A 221 21.54 7.30 -1.89
C LYS A 221 22.35 6.96 -3.15
N PRO A 222 23.45 6.19 -3.09
CA PRO A 222 24.26 5.91 -4.28
C PRO A 222 23.46 5.22 -5.39
N ILE A 223 22.56 4.31 -5.01
CA ILE A 223 21.74 3.52 -5.93
C ILE A 223 20.71 4.42 -6.62
N VAL A 224 20.05 5.30 -5.86
CA VAL A 224 19.04 6.22 -6.40
C VAL A 224 19.70 7.25 -7.33
N LEU A 225 20.82 7.86 -6.92
CA LEU A 225 21.52 8.85 -7.75
C LEU A 225 22.06 8.22 -9.04
N GLU A 226 22.62 7.00 -8.96
CA GLU A 226 23.05 6.25 -10.13
C GLU A 226 21.89 5.97 -11.09
N ALA A 227 20.73 5.54 -10.57
CA ALA A 227 19.55 5.26 -11.37
C ALA A 227 18.96 6.50 -12.05
N LEU A 228 19.12 7.68 -11.45
CA LEU A 228 18.67 8.93 -12.05
C LEU A 228 19.63 9.41 -13.14
N SER A 229 20.94 9.38 -12.87
CA SER A 229 21.94 9.92 -13.79
C SER A 229 22.28 9.00 -14.97
N SER A 230 22.18 7.69 -14.79
CA SER A 230 22.48 6.71 -15.85
C SER A 230 21.38 6.72 -16.90
N GLY A 231 21.71 7.22 -18.11
CA GLY A 231 20.78 7.63 -19.16
C GLY A 231 19.73 6.64 -19.67
N HIS A 232 19.62 5.42 -19.13
CA HIS A 232 18.66 4.40 -19.59
C HIS A 232 17.69 3.90 -18.52
N MET A 233 17.88 4.21 -17.24
CA MET A 233 17.20 3.47 -16.17
C MET A 233 15.75 3.95 -15.92
N LEU A 234 15.50 5.26 -15.98
CA LEU A 234 14.19 5.87 -15.69
C LEU A 234 13.79 6.94 -16.74
N PRO A 235 13.67 6.58 -18.04
CA PRO A 235 13.49 7.53 -19.13
C PRO A 235 12.10 8.21 -19.12
N ARG A 236 11.06 7.52 -18.61
CA ARG A 236 9.68 8.03 -18.57
C ARG A 236 9.30 8.72 -17.26
N LEU A 237 10.22 8.76 -16.30
CA LEU A 237 9.95 9.32 -14.98
C LEU A 237 9.62 10.82 -15.10
N GLN A 238 8.48 11.19 -14.52
CA GLN A 238 7.93 12.55 -14.44
C GLN A 238 7.65 12.97 -13.01
N TYR A 239 7.50 12.02 -12.09
CA TYR A 239 7.35 12.29 -10.67
C TYR A 239 8.30 11.42 -9.84
N LEU A 240 9.03 12.05 -8.93
CA LEU A 240 9.98 11.42 -8.03
C LEU A 240 9.76 11.95 -6.62
N CYS A 241 9.51 11.10 -5.63
CA CYS A 241 9.45 11.51 -4.24
C CYS A 241 10.44 10.69 -3.40
N LEU A 242 11.40 11.36 -2.77
CA LEU A 242 12.45 10.74 -1.96
C LEU A 242 12.33 11.22 -0.52
N ARG A 243 11.95 10.32 0.39
CA ARG A 243 11.74 10.63 1.81
C ARG A 243 12.68 9.82 2.70
N LYS A 244 13.25 10.48 3.71
CA LYS A 244 14.10 9.92 4.77
C LYS A 244 15.42 9.29 4.31
N ILE A 245 15.79 9.45 3.04
CA ILE A 245 16.99 8.82 2.47
C ILE A 245 18.23 9.37 3.16
N LYS A 246 18.97 8.47 3.83
CA LYS A 246 20.11 8.87 4.66
C LYS A 246 21.17 9.57 3.82
N GLY A 247 21.50 10.81 4.22
CA GLY A 247 22.60 11.58 3.63
C GLY A 247 22.36 12.12 2.22
N LEU A 248 21.15 12.04 1.66
CA LEU A 248 20.80 12.64 0.36
C LEU A 248 20.53 14.14 0.53
N THR A 249 21.22 15.01 -0.19
CA THR A 249 20.97 16.46 -0.17
C THR A 249 20.20 16.94 -1.42
N PRO A 250 19.50 18.08 -1.35
CA PRO A 250 18.85 18.65 -2.54
C PRO A 250 19.85 18.95 -3.67
N ARG A 251 21.08 19.36 -3.34
CA ARG A 251 22.14 19.63 -4.32
C ARG A 251 22.55 18.37 -5.08
N GLU A 252 22.87 17.29 -4.36
CA GLU A 252 23.21 16.00 -4.99
C GLU A 252 22.08 15.47 -5.86
N LEU A 253 20.83 15.64 -5.42
CA LEU A 253 19.66 15.27 -6.23
C LEU A 253 19.60 16.11 -7.51
N LEU A 254 19.72 17.43 -7.40
CA LEU A 254 19.72 18.32 -8.56
C LEU A 254 20.83 17.98 -9.56
N ASP A 255 22.05 17.71 -9.07
CA ASP A 255 23.18 17.37 -9.94
C ASP A 255 22.94 16.06 -10.70
N ALA A 256 22.33 15.05 -10.06
CA ALA A 256 21.92 13.82 -10.74
C ALA A 256 20.81 14.04 -11.77
N LEU A 257 19.85 14.94 -11.49
CA LEU A 257 18.77 15.28 -12.42
C LEU A 257 19.26 16.14 -13.60
N ARG A 258 20.26 17.00 -13.40
CA ARG A 258 20.96 17.72 -14.46
C ARG A 258 21.68 16.75 -15.38
N LEU A 259 22.45 15.82 -14.82
CA LEU A 259 23.12 14.79 -15.61
C LEU A 259 22.13 13.92 -16.40
N ARG A 260 20.98 13.60 -15.80
CA ARG A 260 19.86 12.94 -16.51
C ARG A 260 19.40 13.76 -17.72
N HIS A 261 19.17 15.05 -17.53
CA HIS A 261 18.74 15.96 -18.59
C HIS A 261 19.79 16.07 -19.71
N ASP A 262 21.06 16.25 -19.35
CA ASP A 262 22.19 16.36 -20.29
C ASP A 262 22.39 15.07 -21.10
N ASN A 263 22.01 13.92 -20.52
CA ASN A 263 21.93 12.63 -21.22
C ASN A 263 20.69 12.47 -22.12
N GLY A 264 19.99 13.57 -22.44
CA GLY A 264 18.86 13.61 -23.37
C GLY A 264 17.50 13.21 -22.78
N ARG A 265 17.37 13.13 -21.45
CA ARG A 265 16.09 12.85 -20.77
C ARG A 265 15.42 14.15 -20.34
N THR A 266 14.80 14.81 -21.31
CA THR A 266 14.24 16.16 -21.18
C THR A 266 12.78 16.21 -20.73
N ASN A 267 12.17 15.05 -20.45
CA ASN A 267 10.80 14.99 -19.92
C ASN A 267 10.70 15.83 -18.63
N PRO A 268 9.65 16.68 -18.50
CA PRO A 268 9.41 17.42 -17.28
C PRO A 268 9.36 16.50 -16.06
N LEU A 269 10.14 16.84 -15.04
CA LEU A 269 10.26 16.06 -13.83
C LEU A 269 9.96 16.92 -12.60
N HIS A 270 8.97 16.50 -11.84
CA HIS A 270 8.69 16.99 -10.50
C HIS A 270 9.37 16.08 -9.49
N ALA A 271 10.31 16.62 -8.73
CA ALA A 271 11.11 15.92 -7.74
C ALA A 271 10.85 16.50 -6.34
N GLU A 272 10.49 15.64 -5.41
CA GLU A 272 10.25 15.99 -4.01
C GLU A 272 11.30 15.34 -3.10
N ILE A 273 11.82 16.12 -2.15
CA ILE A 273 12.73 15.65 -1.11
C ILE A 273 12.29 16.14 0.27
N ASP A 274 12.50 15.37 1.33
CA ASP A 274 12.10 15.74 2.71
C ASP A 274 12.99 16.80 3.39
N LYS A 275 13.88 17.43 2.63
CA LYS A 275 14.80 18.48 3.11
C LYS A 275 14.39 19.83 2.57
N ASP A 276 14.71 20.88 3.34
CA ASP A 276 14.58 22.25 2.87
C ASP A 276 15.48 22.48 1.66
N ILE A 277 14.98 23.28 0.72
CA ILE A 277 15.68 23.60 -0.53
C ILE A 277 16.02 25.08 -0.48
N ASP A 278 17.32 25.37 -0.52
CA ASP A 278 17.80 26.75 -0.53
C ASP A 278 17.41 27.45 -1.83
N ASP A 279 17.15 28.76 -1.76
CA ASP A 279 16.74 29.57 -2.91
C ASP A 279 17.75 29.49 -4.07
N ASP A 280 19.04 29.32 -3.78
CA ASP A 280 20.07 29.19 -4.80
C ASP A 280 19.96 27.88 -5.59
N ILE A 281 19.49 26.79 -4.95
CA ILE A 281 19.19 25.53 -5.63
C ILE A 281 17.94 25.70 -6.52
N CYS A 282 16.95 26.46 -6.06
CA CYS A 282 15.76 26.80 -6.85
C CYS A 282 16.07 27.75 -8.02
N LYS A 283 17.08 28.61 -7.92
CA LYS A 283 17.56 29.41 -9.05
C LYS A 283 18.27 28.54 -10.08
N ASP A 284 19.02 27.57 -9.60
CA ASP A 284 19.79 26.63 -10.40
C ASP A 284 18.93 25.66 -11.25
N THR A 285 17.66 25.47 -10.91
CA THR A 285 16.69 24.74 -11.75
C THR A 285 16.07 25.62 -12.84
N ARG A 286 16.23 26.95 -12.80
CA ARG A 286 15.65 27.85 -13.81
C ARG A 286 16.23 27.55 -15.19
N GLY A 287 15.35 27.28 -16.15
CA GLY A 287 15.74 26.91 -17.52
C GLY A 287 15.83 25.39 -17.76
N LEU A 288 15.69 24.57 -16.72
CA LEU A 288 15.52 23.13 -16.85
C LEU A 288 14.05 22.77 -16.64
N PRO A 289 13.53 21.73 -17.31
CA PRO A 289 12.19 21.21 -17.06
C PRO A 289 12.18 20.34 -15.77
N ILE A 290 12.80 20.85 -14.69
CA ILE A 290 12.93 20.18 -13.40
C ILE A 290 12.33 21.09 -12.34
N LYS A 291 11.31 20.58 -11.65
CA LYS A 291 10.70 21.23 -10.50
C LYS A 291 11.15 20.50 -9.25
N LEU A 292 11.89 21.18 -8.37
CA LEU A 292 12.35 20.61 -7.11
C LEU A 292 11.55 21.24 -5.97
N GLU A 293 10.91 20.42 -5.15
CA GLU A 293 10.07 20.87 -4.03
C GLU A 293 10.34 20.10 -2.75
N LYS A 294 10.05 20.74 -1.62
CA LYS A 294 10.04 20.06 -0.34
C LYS A 294 8.84 19.14 -0.29
N ALA A 295 9.06 17.85 -0.05
CA ALA A 295 8.01 16.87 0.10
C ALA A 295 7.08 17.29 1.24
N CYS A 296 5.79 17.44 0.95
CA CYS A 296 4.80 17.56 2.01
C CYS A 296 4.78 16.25 2.80
N ILE A 297 4.79 16.35 4.13
CA ILE A 297 4.57 15.19 5.00
C ILE A 297 3.14 14.74 4.72
N ARG A 298 2.94 13.69 3.92
CA ARG A 298 1.66 12.96 3.90
C ARG A 298 1.43 12.46 5.31
N MET A 299 0.58 13.16 6.08
CA MET A 299 0.13 12.67 7.36
C MET A 299 -0.56 11.33 7.10
N LYS A 300 0.02 10.23 7.59
CA LYS A 300 -0.62 8.93 7.52
C LYS A 300 -1.91 9.03 8.34
N PHE A 301 -3.06 8.85 7.70
CA PHE A 301 -4.30 8.57 8.43
C PHE A 301 -4.06 7.24 9.17
N HIS A 302 -3.96 7.34 10.49
CA HIS A 302 -3.82 6.20 11.40
C HIS A 302 -5.18 5.59 11.70
#